data_AF-A0A7X7WNF8-F1
#
_entry.id   AF-A0A7X7WNF8-F1
#
_cell.length_a   1.000
_cell.length_b   1.000
_cell.length_c   1.000
_cell.angle_alpha   90.00
_cell.angle_beta   90.00
_cell.angle_gamma   90.00
#
_symmetry.space_group_name_H-M   'P 1'
#
loop_
_entity.id
_entity.type
_entity.pdbx_description
1 polymer ?
#
loop_
_entity_poly.entity_id
_entity_poly.type
_entity_poly.pdbx_seq_one_letter_code
_entity_poly.pdbx_strand_id
1 'polypeptide(L)' 'TQGKLLIKLIDRETGKTSYTLVKELRGSFQAAFWQTVAVIFGSSLKVKYDPQGKDAEIEKIVRKIELGYL' A
#
# COMPACT_ATOMS: atom_id res chain seq x y z
N THR A 1 -11.06 -1.31 4.29
CA THR A 1 -10.70 -2.75 4.30
C THR A 1 -9.21 -2.89 4.48
N GLN A 2 -8.74 -3.95 5.14
CA GLN A 2 -7.32 -4.15 5.47
C GLN A 2 -6.39 -4.18 4.24
N GLY A 3 -6.86 -4.72 3.11
CA GLY A 3 -6.07 -4.71 1.86
C GLY A 3 -5.73 -3.30 1.36
N LYS A 4 -6.60 -2.30 1.56
CA LYS A 4 -6.30 -0.90 1.20
C LYS A 4 -5.21 -0.30 2.08
N LEU A 5 -5.16 -0.69 3.36
CA LEU A 5 -4.11 -0.26 4.28
C LEU A 5 -2.76 -0.84 3.88
N LEU A 6 -2.71 -2.14 3.55
CA LEU A 6 -1.48 -2.79 3.10
C LEU A 6 -0.87 -2.08 1.89
N ILE A 7 -1.69 -1.75 0.89
CA ILE A 7 -1.25 -1.03 -0.30
C ILE A 7 -0.68 0.35 0.03
N LYS A 8 -1.33 1.08 0.95
CA LYS A 8 -0.88 2.40 1.41
C LYS A 8 0.47 2.33 2.11
N LEU A 9 0.70 1.30 2.92
CA LEU A 9 1.98 1.08 3.58
C LEU A 9 3.08 0.74 2.56
N ILE A 10 2.77 -0.06 1.53
CA ILE A 10 3.73 -0.33 0.45
C ILE A 10 4.11 0.97 -0.29
N ASP A 11 3.14 1.84 -0.59
CA ASP A 11 3.39 3.15 -1.21
C ASP A 11 4.28 4.04 -0.30
N ARG A 12 4.06 4.03 1.02
CA ARG A 12 4.91 4.72 2.01
C ARG A 12 6.36 4.23 1.95
N GLU A 13 6.58 2.91 2.04
CA GLU A 13 7.93 2.32 2.11
C GLU A 13 8.71 2.46 0.79
N THR A 14 8.02 2.32 -0.34
CA THR A 14 8.67 2.24 -1.65
C THR A 14 8.63 3.53 -2.44
N GLY A 15 7.78 4.49 -2.04
CA GLY A 15 7.44 5.69 -2.83
C GLY A 15 6.75 5.38 -4.16
N LYS A 16 6.40 4.12 -4.42
CA LYS A 16 5.78 3.66 -5.66
C LYS A 16 4.30 3.41 -5.43
N THR A 17 3.50 4.08 -6.26
CA THR A 17 2.06 3.83 -6.24
C THR A 17 1.74 2.37 -6.54
N SER A 18 0.59 1.96 -6.03
CA SER A 18 -0.01 0.65 -6.24
C SER A 18 -0.06 0.25 -7.72
N TYR A 19 -0.35 1.21 -8.60
CA TYR A 19 -0.34 1.01 -10.06
C TYR A 19 1.06 0.70 -10.61
N THR A 20 2.08 1.42 -10.12
CA THR A 20 3.48 1.20 -10.51
C THR A 20 3.96 -0.17 -10.06
N LEU A 21 3.65 -0.59 -8.83
CA LEU A 21 3.96 -1.93 -8.33
C LEU A 21 3.33 -3.03 -9.19
N VAL A 22 2.05 -2.89 -9.52
CA VAL A 22 1.33 -3.87 -10.36
C VAL A 22 1.93 -3.95 -11.76
N LYS A 23 2.41 -2.82 -12.30
CA LYS A 23 3.08 -2.76 -13.61
C LYS A 23 4.47 -3.41 -13.57
N GLU A 24 5.24 -3.22 -12.51
CA GLU A 24 6.57 -3.85 -12.34
C GLU A 24 6.46 -5.37 -12.14
N LEU A 25 5.48 -5.81 -11.35
CA LEU A 25 5.27 -7.23 -11.07
C LEU A 25 4.70 -8.00 -12.28
N ARG A 26 4.09 -7.33 -13.27
CA ARG A 26 3.64 -7.96 -14.54
C ARG A 26 4.73 -8.73 -15.27
N GLY A 27 5.99 -8.29 -15.18
CA GLY A 27 7.11 -8.95 -15.83
C GLY A 27 7.53 -10.27 -15.17
N SER A 28 6.98 -10.61 -14.00
CA SER A 28 7.52 -11.69 -13.16
C SER A 28 6.49 -12.49 -12.31
N PHE A 29 5.16 -12.37 -12.47
CA PHE A 29 4.19 -12.95 -11.49
C PHE A 29 3.01 -13.80 -11.99
N GLN A 30 2.61 -14.74 -11.11
CA GLN A 30 1.54 -15.75 -11.23
C GLN A 30 0.10 -15.20 -11.18
N ALA A 31 -0.87 -15.94 -11.76
CA ALA A 31 -2.30 -15.58 -11.82
C ALA A 31 -2.98 -15.35 -10.46
N ALA A 32 -2.53 -16.02 -9.39
CA ALA A 32 -3.06 -15.81 -8.04
C ALA A 32 -2.88 -14.36 -7.56
N PHE A 33 -1.76 -13.72 -7.93
CA PHE A 33 -1.49 -12.33 -7.60
C PHE A 33 -2.47 -11.39 -8.30
N TRP A 34 -2.82 -11.64 -9.56
CA TRP A 34 -3.82 -10.85 -10.30
C TRP A 34 -5.20 -10.90 -9.67
N GLN A 35 -5.61 -12.06 -9.15
CA GLN A 35 -6.89 -12.20 -8.46
C GLN A 35 -6.92 -11.39 -7.16
N THR A 36 -5.87 -11.49 -6.33
CA THR A 36 -5.75 -10.75 -5.07
C THR A 36 -5.67 -9.24 -5.31
N VAL A 37 -4.88 -8.81 -6.30
CA VAL A 37 -4.80 -7.41 -6.73
C VAL A 37 -6.16 -6.93 -7.20
N ALA A 38 -6.85 -7.62 -8.12
CA ALA A 38 -8.15 -7.17 -8.62
C ALA A 38 -9.20 -6.95 -7.50
N VAL A 39 -9.25 -7.84 -6.50
CA VAL A 39 -10.15 -7.73 -5.33
C VAL A 39 -9.83 -6.50 -4.48
N ILE A 40 -8.55 -6.17 -4.29
CA ILE A 40 -8.13 -5.02 -3.48
C ILE A 40 -8.21 -3.71 -4.28
N PHE A 41 -7.94 -3.77 -5.59
CA PHE A 41 -7.70 -2.60 -6.43
C PHE A 41 -8.94 -1.99 -7.08
N GLY A 42 -10.11 -2.65 -7.01
CA GLY A 42 -11.40 -2.18 -7.57
C GLY A 42 -11.49 -0.68 -7.85
N SER A 43 -11.69 0.17 -6.82
CA SER A 43 -11.85 1.62 -6.96
C SER A 43 -10.64 2.48 -6.55
N SER A 44 -9.44 1.90 -6.39
CA SER A 44 -8.37 2.53 -5.57
C SER A 44 -6.98 2.62 -6.22
N LEU A 45 -6.84 2.44 -7.53
CA LEU A 45 -5.55 2.35 -8.24
C LEU A 45 -4.62 3.58 -8.13
N LYS A 46 -5.10 4.71 -7.61
CA LYS A 46 -4.34 5.98 -7.52
C LYS A 46 -4.25 6.55 -6.10
N VAL A 47 -4.65 5.78 -5.09
CA VAL A 47 -4.61 6.28 -3.71
C VAL A 47 -3.18 6.33 -3.23
N LYS A 48 -2.66 7.55 -3.07
CA LYS A 48 -1.37 7.82 -2.42
C LYS A 48 -1.51 7.82 -0.90
N TYR A 49 -0.44 7.40 -0.23
CA TYR A 49 -0.24 7.61 1.20
C TYR A 49 -0.10 9.10 1.51
N ASP A 50 -0.83 9.57 2.53
CA ASP A 50 -0.84 10.98 2.94
C ASP A 50 -0.55 11.08 4.45
N PRO A 51 0.74 11.15 4.84
CA PRO A 51 1.16 11.12 6.24
C PRO A 51 0.76 12.39 7.03
N GLN A 52 0.37 13.48 6.35
CA GLN A 52 0.00 14.73 6.99
C GLN A 52 -1.51 14.96 7.04
N GLY A 53 -2.27 14.32 6.16
CA GLY A 53 -3.73 14.40 6.13
C GLY A 53 -4.38 13.09 6.58
N LYS A 54 -5.02 12.41 5.63
CA LYS A 54 -5.93 11.28 5.91
C LYS A 54 -5.24 10.05 6.55
N ASP A 55 -3.91 9.92 6.42
CA ASP A 55 -3.15 8.78 6.95
C ASP A 55 -2.27 9.16 8.15
N ALA A 56 -2.45 10.35 8.73
CA ALA A 56 -1.62 10.85 9.83
C ALA A 56 -1.64 9.96 11.09
N GLU A 57 -2.80 9.41 11.46
CA GLU A 57 -2.89 8.48 12.61
C GLU A 57 -2.15 7.16 12.35
N ILE A 58 -2.18 6.68 11.11
CA ILE A 58 -1.42 5.49 10.70
C ILE A 58 0.08 5.79 10.79
N GLU A 59 0.53 6.95 10.29
CA GLU A 59 1.93 7.36 10.33
C GLU A 59 2.45 7.45 11.77
N LYS A 60 1.62 7.96 12.71
CA LYS A 60 1.97 7.99 14.14
C LYS A 60 2.21 6.58 14.70
N ILE A 61 1.36 5.61 14.34
CA ILE A 61 1.50 4.22 14.80
C ILE A 61 2.76 3.59 14.20
N VAL A 62 2.96 3.74 12.89
CA VAL A 62 4.15 3.20 12.20
C VAL A 62 5.43 3.75 12.82
N ARG A 63 5.52 5.06 13.05
CA ARG A 63 6.70 5.66 13.70
C ARG A 63 6.93 5.17 15.12
N LYS A 64 5.87 4.91 15.89
CA LYS A 64 6.01 4.34 17.24
C LYS A 64 6.63 2.94 17.20
N ILE A 65 6.22 2.13 16.23
CA ILE A 65 6.79 0.79 16.00
C ILE A 65 8.26 0.91 15.56
N GLU A 66 8.58 1.79 14.62
CA GLU A 66 9.95 2.04 14.15
C GLU A 66 10.89 2.49 15.29
N LEU A 67 10.37 3.25 16.25
CA LEU A 67 11.09 3.72 17.43
C LEU A 67 11.11 2.70 18.59
N GLY A 68 10.48 1.53 18.44
CA GLY A 68 10.41 0.48 19.45
C GLY A 68 9.51 0.80 20.65
N TYR A 69 8.58 1.74 20.50
CA TYR A 69 7.59 2.08 21.53
C TYR A 69 6.35 1.17 21.51
N LEU A 70 6.21 0.34 20.48
CA LEU A 70 5.13 -0.64 20.27
C LEU A 70 5.72 -1.94 19.73
#